data_AF-A0A1Y2CB38-F1
#
_entry.id   AF-A0A1Y2CB38-F1
#
_cell.length_a   1.000
_cell.length_b   1.000
_cell.length_c   1.000
_cell.angle_alpha   90.00
_cell.angle_beta   90.00
_cell.angle_gamma   90.00
#
_symmetry.space_group_name_H-M   'P 1'
#
loop_
_entity.id
_entity.type
_entity.pdbx_description
1 polymer ?
#
loop_
_entity_poly.entity_id
_entity_poly.type
_entity_poly.pdbx_seq_one_letter_code
_entity_poly.pdbx_strand_id
1 'polypeptide(L)'
;MKFNFISYYLIDKSNYEISSTQGTLFYCSEENKACDEINKIGYYVVDKNTIYTCKLDNVNGFYCIKENLTKDDNQCDEQHIGKLYSKNSSDIISLCLNYDDDTSSLQPEAISVDLTNNNISENYIIKKNSDNIFNLDEGENYALINIKNKVITLNPNYKNGLKNVYIDKSTYKVVEKSETVNLEPRNILEINCVNAKCSDN
;
A
#
# COMPACT_ATOMS: atom_id res chain seq x y z
N MET A 1 4.74 15.48 30.71
CA MET A 1 5.11 14.80 29.45
C MET A 1 3.93 13.95 29.03
N LYS A 2 3.28 14.26 27.90
CA LYS A 2 2.31 13.33 27.30
C LYS A 2 3.12 12.37 26.44
N PHE A 3 3.27 11.13 26.88
CA PHE A 3 3.80 10.08 26.02
C PHE A 3 2.69 9.74 25.02
N ASN A 4 2.97 9.94 23.73
CA ASN A 4 2.05 9.58 22.67
C ASN A 4 2.20 8.07 22.43
N PHE A 5 1.48 7.26 23.19
CA PHE A 5 1.46 5.80 23.04
C PHE A 5 0.55 5.42 21.88
N ILE A 6 1.06 5.62 20.67
CA ILE A 6 0.46 5.07 19.46
C ILE A 6 1.12 3.70 19.25
N SER A 7 0.33 2.63 19.30
CA SER A 7 0.88 1.27 19.18
C SER A 7 -0.07 0.34 18.45
N TYR A 8 0.53 -0.57 17.67
CA TYR A 8 -0.14 -1.67 17.02
C TYR A 8 0.17 -2.97 17.76
N TYR A 9 -0.83 -3.85 17.88
CA TYR A 9 -0.69 -5.16 18.51
C TYR A 9 -1.29 -6.22 17.59
N LEU A 10 -0.57 -7.33 17.40
CA LEU A 10 -1.17 -8.54 16.83
C LEU A 10 -1.72 -9.37 17.98
N ILE A 11 -2.99 -9.75 17.87
CA ILE A 11 -3.67 -10.58 18.86
C ILE A 11 -4.05 -11.92 18.22
N ASP A 12 -3.67 -13.02 18.85
CA ASP A 12 -4.22 -14.35 18.55
C ASP A 12 -5.60 -14.45 19.20
N LYS A 13 -6.66 -14.56 18.38
CA LYS A 13 -8.04 -14.59 18.88
C LYS A 13 -8.44 -15.94 19.51
N SER A 14 -7.62 -16.98 19.41
CA SER A 14 -7.90 -18.27 20.05
C SER A 14 -7.75 -18.20 21.57
N ASN A 15 -6.82 -17.38 22.06
CA ASN A 15 -6.51 -17.19 23.48
C ASN A 15 -6.48 -15.71 23.92
N TYR A 16 -6.66 -14.77 22.99
CA TYR A 16 -6.58 -13.31 23.18
C TYR A 16 -5.23 -12.81 23.70
N GLU A 17 -4.15 -13.49 23.35
CA GLU A 17 -2.78 -13.10 23.70
C GLU A 17 -2.11 -12.28 22.61
N ILE A 18 -1.12 -11.46 22.98
CA ILE A 18 -0.27 -10.75 22.03
C ILE A 18 0.60 -11.77 21.28
N SER A 19 0.42 -11.81 19.97
CA SER A 19 1.23 -12.60 19.06
C SER A 19 2.43 -11.80 18.54
N SER A 20 3.57 -12.48 18.39
CA SER A 20 4.79 -11.88 17.84
C SER A 20 4.89 -11.97 16.32
N THR A 21 4.11 -12.84 15.68
CA THR A 21 4.26 -13.18 14.25
C THR A 21 3.01 -12.95 13.43
N GLN A 22 1.84 -13.42 13.88
CA GLN A 22 0.59 -13.34 13.12
C GLN A 22 -0.64 -13.22 14.01
N GLY A 23 -1.69 -12.56 13.52
CA GLY A 23 -2.95 -12.47 14.24
C GLY A 23 -3.89 -11.41 13.67
N THR A 24 -4.86 -10.97 14.47
CA THR A 24 -5.66 -9.79 14.18
C THR A 24 -4.92 -8.54 14.64
N LEU A 25 -4.82 -7.53 13.78
CA LEU A 25 -4.16 -6.27 14.12
C LEU A 25 -5.12 -5.34 14.87
N PHE A 26 -4.66 -4.80 15.99
CA PHE A 26 -5.36 -3.76 16.76
C PHE A 26 -4.52 -2.50 16.82
N TYR A 27 -5.17 -1.34 16.74
CA TYR A 27 -4.56 -0.02 16.87
C TYR A 27 -5.02 0.66 18.15
N CYS A 28 -4.08 1.01 19.02
CA CYS A 28 -4.35 1.73 20.26
C CYS A 28 -3.83 3.15 20.12
N SER A 29 -4.73 4.14 20.10
CA SER A 29 -4.35 5.56 19.98
C SER A 29 -3.93 6.18 21.31
N GLU A 30 -4.40 5.61 22.43
CA GLU A 30 -4.18 6.12 23.77
C GLU A 30 -4.15 4.98 24.79
N GLU A 31 -3.40 5.18 25.87
CA GLU A 31 -3.37 4.26 27.02
C GLU A 31 -4.74 4.21 27.71
N ASN A 32 -5.12 3.04 28.22
CA ASN A 32 -6.40 2.79 28.92
C ASN A 32 -7.67 3.08 28.08
N LYS A 33 -7.55 3.21 26.76
CA LYS A 33 -8.69 3.20 25.84
C LYS A 33 -8.77 1.87 25.10
N ALA A 34 -10.00 1.51 24.72
CA ALA A 34 -10.21 0.37 23.84
C ALA A 34 -9.50 0.61 22.51
N CYS A 35 -8.80 -0.42 22.02
CA CYS A 35 -8.12 -0.38 20.74
C CYS A 35 -9.08 -0.75 19.62
N ASP A 36 -8.88 -0.16 18.44
CA ASP A 36 -9.69 -0.44 17.26
C ASP A 36 -9.14 -1.67 16.54
N GLU A 37 -10.02 -2.61 16.22
CA GLU A 37 -9.67 -3.73 15.35
C GLU A 37 -9.48 -3.23 13.91
N ILE A 38 -8.37 -3.60 13.30
CA ILE A 38 -8.05 -3.28 11.92
C ILE A 38 -8.50 -4.44 11.03
N ASN A 39 -9.43 -4.15 10.10
CA ASN A 39 -10.01 -5.11 9.17
C ASN A 39 -9.81 -4.70 7.69
N LYS A 40 -8.74 -3.95 7.40
CA LYS A 40 -8.42 -3.47 6.06
C LYS A 40 -7.11 -4.07 5.55
N ILE A 41 -7.14 -4.53 4.30
CA ILE A 41 -6.00 -5.08 3.58
C ILE A 41 -4.98 -3.97 3.30
N GLY A 42 -3.69 -4.29 3.48
CA GLY A 42 -2.57 -3.41 3.17
C GLY A 42 -1.48 -3.41 4.23
N TYR A 43 -0.71 -2.34 4.28
CA TYR A 43 0.44 -2.17 5.16
C TYR A 43 0.22 -1.12 6.24
N TYR A 44 0.73 -1.41 7.44
CA TYR A 44 0.78 -0.51 8.58
C TYR A 44 2.24 -0.44 9.05
N VAL A 45 2.93 0.61 8.64
CA VAL A 45 4.37 0.75 8.84
C VAL A 45 4.65 1.60 10.08
N VAL A 46 5.33 1.03 11.07
CA VAL A 46 5.86 1.78 12.21
C VAL A 46 7.27 2.26 11.87
N ASP A 47 8.14 1.29 11.59
CA ASP A 47 9.53 1.46 11.18
C ASP A 47 9.99 0.22 10.38
N LYS A 48 11.27 0.18 9.99
CA LYS A 48 11.81 -0.91 9.15
C LYS A 48 11.80 -2.28 9.83
N ASN A 49 11.76 -2.32 11.16
CA ASN A 49 11.75 -3.55 11.96
C ASN A 49 10.33 -3.98 12.36
N THR A 50 9.35 -3.10 12.18
CA THR A 50 7.97 -3.32 12.58
C THR A 50 7.02 -2.84 11.49
N ILE A 51 6.68 -3.76 10.61
CA ILE A 51 5.67 -3.61 9.56
C ILE A 51 4.59 -4.66 9.81
N TYR A 52 3.33 -4.25 9.72
CA TYR A 52 2.22 -5.19 9.71
C TYR A 52 1.61 -5.23 8.32
N THR A 53 1.51 -6.43 7.75
CA THR A 53 0.86 -6.64 6.46
C THR A 53 -0.42 -7.43 6.70
N CYS A 54 -1.56 -6.82 6.41
CA CYS A 54 -2.86 -7.44 6.52
C CYS A 54 -3.34 -7.90 5.15
N LYS A 55 -3.71 -9.17 5.03
CA LYS A 55 -4.14 -9.83 3.79
C LYS A 55 -5.43 -10.59 4.03
N LEU A 56 -6.08 -10.93 2.93
CA LEU A 56 -7.20 -11.86 2.90
C LEU A 56 -6.77 -13.05 2.04
N ASP A 57 -6.80 -14.25 2.60
CA ASP A 57 -6.59 -15.49 1.86
C ASP A 57 -7.74 -16.49 2.09
N ASN A 58 -7.78 -17.55 1.28
CA ASN A 58 -8.86 -18.55 1.33
C ASN A 58 -8.76 -19.53 2.50
N VAL A 59 -7.63 -19.56 3.23
CA VAL A 59 -7.33 -20.56 4.27
C VAL A 59 -7.53 -19.98 5.67
N ASN A 60 -6.93 -18.82 5.92
CA ASN A 60 -6.86 -18.11 7.18
C ASN A 60 -7.91 -16.97 7.27
N GLY A 61 -8.56 -16.63 6.15
CA GLY A 61 -9.45 -15.48 6.09
C GLY A 61 -8.65 -14.17 6.17
N PHE A 62 -9.17 -13.18 6.89
CA PHE A 62 -8.45 -11.93 7.12
C PHE A 62 -7.47 -12.10 8.27
N TYR A 63 -6.18 -11.85 8.01
CA TYR A 63 -5.13 -11.97 9.00
C TYR A 63 -4.02 -10.95 8.71
N CYS A 64 -3.24 -10.64 9.74
CA CYS A 64 -2.10 -9.76 9.64
C CYS A 64 -0.84 -10.48 10.13
N ILE A 65 0.27 -10.23 9.46
CA ILE A 65 1.60 -10.73 9.84
C ILE A 65 2.50 -9.56 10.21
N LYS A 66 3.39 -9.77 11.18
CA LYS A 66 4.46 -8.84 11.51
C LYS A 66 5.71 -9.28 10.75
N GLU A 67 6.29 -8.32 10.02
CA GLU A 67 7.47 -8.51 9.22
C GLU A 67 8.41 -7.31 9.36
N ASN A 68 9.62 -7.45 8.82
CA ASN A 68 10.64 -6.42 8.81
C ASN A 68 11.29 -6.38 7.43
N LEU A 69 11.76 -5.20 7.03
CA LEU A 69 12.63 -5.09 5.85
C LEU A 69 14.03 -5.58 6.22
N THR A 70 14.58 -6.39 5.33
CA THR A 70 15.93 -6.93 5.37
C THR A 70 16.81 -6.18 4.37
N LYS A 71 18.08 -6.60 4.26
CA LYS A 71 18.98 -6.04 3.25
C LYS A 71 18.61 -6.47 1.83
N ASP A 72 17.84 -7.54 1.69
CA ASP A 72 17.43 -8.08 0.40
C ASP A 72 16.22 -7.30 -0.15
N ASP A 73 15.47 -6.63 0.72
CA ASP A 73 14.35 -5.75 0.37
C ASP A 73 14.83 -4.36 -0.07
N ASN A 74 15.67 -4.32 -1.10
CA ASN A 74 16.40 -3.10 -1.54
C ASN A 74 16.11 -2.66 -2.98
N GLN A 75 15.18 -3.33 -3.65
CA GLN A 75 14.86 -3.14 -5.07
C GLN A 75 13.37 -2.87 -5.28
N CYS A 76 13.08 -2.12 -6.33
CA CYS A 76 11.75 -1.98 -6.91
C CYS A 76 11.88 -2.35 -8.39
N ASP A 77 11.52 -3.59 -8.68
CA ASP A 77 11.48 -4.20 -10.01
C ASP A 77 10.13 -4.92 -10.18
N GLU A 78 9.94 -5.62 -11.30
CA GLU A 78 8.70 -6.34 -11.60
C GLU A 78 8.25 -7.31 -10.48
N GLN A 79 9.17 -7.97 -9.78
CA GLN A 79 8.86 -8.92 -8.71
C GLN A 79 8.54 -8.23 -7.37
N HIS A 80 8.93 -6.97 -7.24
CA HIS A 80 8.77 -6.18 -6.02
C HIS A 80 7.63 -5.15 -6.11
N ILE A 81 6.90 -5.06 -7.22
CA ILE A 81 5.70 -4.23 -7.32
C ILE A 81 4.74 -4.54 -6.17
N GLY A 82 4.22 -3.52 -5.52
CA GLY A 82 3.34 -3.61 -4.37
C GLY A 82 4.03 -3.95 -3.05
N LYS A 83 5.36 -4.16 -3.04
CA LYS A 83 6.15 -4.41 -1.83
C LYS A 83 6.81 -3.15 -1.30
N LEU A 84 7.08 -3.18 -0.01
CA LEU A 84 7.90 -2.19 0.67
C LEU A 84 9.38 -2.52 0.46
N TYR A 85 10.22 -1.50 0.30
CA TYR A 85 11.67 -1.66 0.19
C TYR A 85 12.39 -0.47 0.81
N SER A 86 13.69 -0.62 1.06
CA SER A 86 14.59 0.45 1.47
C SER A 86 15.82 0.50 0.57
N LYS A 87 15.97 1.60 -0.17
CA LYS A 87 17.13 1.79 -1.05
C LYS A 87 18.41 1.92 -0.22
N ASN A 88 19.40 1.08 -0.51
CA ASN A 88 20.76 1.16 0.02
C ASN A 88 20.87 1.20 1.56
N SER A 89 20.04 0.44 2.28
CA SER A 89 20.03 0.42 3.76
C SER A 89 19.71 1.77 4.41
N SER A 90 19.05 2.69 3.69
CA SER A 90 18.54 3.92 4.29
C SER A 90 17.41 3.63 5.28
N ASP A 91 17.14 4.56 6.20
CA ASP A 91 15.92 4.47 7.02
C ASP A 91 14.66 4.91 6.26
N ILE A 92 14.80 5.21 4.96
CA ILE A 92 13.70 5.56 4.07
C ILE A 92 13.02 4.26 3.65
N ILE A 93 11.73 4.16 3.99
CA ILE A 93 10.87 3.08 3.56
C ILE A 93 10.04 3.62 2.41
N SER A 94 10.05 2.91 1.29
CA SER A 94 9.31 3.29 0.09
C SER A 94 8.42 2.13 -0.35
N LEU A 95 7.31 2.44 -0.99
CA LEU A 95 6.44 1.45 -1.62
C LEU A 95 6.73 1.42 -3.13
N CYS A 96 7.00 0.24 -3.68
CA CYS A 96 7.17 0.04 -5.10
C CYS A 96 5.80 0.04 -5.79
N LEU A 97 5.52 1.06 -6.62
CA LEU A 97 4.21 1.22 -7.27
C LEU A 97 4.16 0.55 -8.63
N ASN A 98 5.23 0.75 -9.42
CA ASN A 98 5.42 0.15 -10.72
C ASN A 98 6.91 0.14 -11.10
N TYR A 99 7.21 -0.64 -12.13
CA TYR A 99 8.51 -0.65 -12.79
C TYR A 99 8.27 -0.40 -14.28
N ASP A 100 8.88 0.65 -14.83
CA ASP A 100 8.83 0.91 -16.28
C ASP A 100 10.04 0.26 -16.95
N ASP A 101 9.79 -0.81 -17.71
CA ASP A 101 10.77 -1.51 -18.54
C ASP A 101 10.68 -1.07 -20.01
N ASP A 102 10.12 0.13 -20.29
CA ASP A 102 10.14 0.67 -21.64
C ASP A 102 11.59 0.82 -22.11
N THR A 103 11.98 -0.11 -22.97
CA THR A 103 13.29 -0.26 -23.64
C THR A 103 13.75 0.99 -24.41
N SER A 104 12.88 1.98 -24.60
CA SER A 104 13.24 3.28 -25.19
C SER A 104 13.89 4.24 -24.19
N SER A 105 13.71 4.02 -22.88
CA SER A 105 14.45 4.69 -21.82
C SER A 105 15.79 3.99 -21.58
N LEU A 106 16.89 4.75 -21.47
CA LEU A 106 18.24 4.19 -21.36
C LEU A 106 18.48 3.43 -20.04
N GLN A 107 17.57 3.54 -19.07
CA GLN A 107 17.56 2.77 -17.83
C GLN A 107 16.12 2.60 -17.36
N PRO A 108 15.72 1.38 -16.97
CA PRO A 108 14.43 1.15 -16.37
C PRO A 108 14.32 1.92 -15.04
N GLU A 109 13.20 2.59 -14.82
CA GLU A 109 12.99 3.45 -13.66
C GLU A 109 11.95 2.85 -12.71
N ALA A 110 12.36 2.72 -11.45
CA ALA A 110 11.46 2.34 -10.37
C ALA A 110 10.52 3.50 -10.03
N ILE A 111 9.22 3.28 -10.17
CA ILE A 111 8.20 4.23 -9.73
C ILE A 111 7.81 3.86 -8.32
N SER A 112 8.08 4.75 -7.37
CA SER A 112 7.93 4.49 -5.94
C SER A 112 7.47 5.72 -5.19
N VAL A 113 6.98 5.50 -3.97
CA VAL A 113 6.56 6.57 -3.05
C VAL A 113 7.21 6.38 -1.69
N ASP A 114 7.92 7.41 -1.25
CA ASP A 114 8.60 7.45 0.04
C ASP A 114 7.60 7.68 1.19
N LEU A 115 7.61 6.80 2.18
CA LEU A 115 6.73 6.85 3.35
C LEU A 115 7.32 7.65 4.52
N THR A 116 8.41 8.39 4.29
CA THR A 116 9.07 9.21 5.31
C THR A 116 8.28 10.47 5.63
N ASN A 117 7.47 10.95 4.69
CA ASN A 117 6.61 12.11 4.89
C ASN A 117 5.32 11.71 5.60
N ASN A 118 5.22 12.05 6.88
CA ASN A 118 4.05 11.79 7.73
C ASN A 118 2.81 12.66 7.40
N ASN A 119 2.78 13.34 6.26
CA ASN A 119 1.64 14.15 5.80
C ASN A 119 1.10 13.72 4.43
N ILE A 120 1.58 12.61 3.87
CA ILE A 120 1.02 12.08 2.62
C ILE A 120 -0.43 11.65 2.88
N SER A 121 -1.34 12.05 1.99
CA SER A 121 -2.74 11.63 2.00
C SER A 121 -3.25 11.60 0.57
N GLU A 122 -2.77 10.64 -0.21
CA GLU A 122 -2.94 10.60 -1.66
C GLU A 122 -3.37 9.21 -2.13
N ASN A 123 -3.92 9.13 -3.34
CA ASN A 123 -4.34 7.88 -3.97
C ASN A 123 -3.35 7.48 -5.06
N TYR A 124 -3.02 6.20 -5.09
CA TYR A 124 -2.09 5.61 -6.04
C TYR A 124 -2.68 4.33 -6.61
N ILE A 125 -2.12 3.88 -7.72
CA ILE A 125 -2.43 2.60 -8.33
C ILE A 125 -1.21 1.69 -8.25
N ILE A 126 -1.44 0.43 -7.90
CA ILE A 126 -0.42 -0.62 -7.85
C ILE A 126 -0.82 -1.72 -8.82
N LYS A 127 0.10 -2.12 -9.70
CA LYS A 127 -0.11 -3.25 -10.60
C LYS A 127 -0.09 -4.57 -9.80
N LYS A 128 -0.95 -5.51 -10.19
CA LYS A 128 -1.00 -6.86 -9.60
C LYS A 128 0.34 -7.57 -9.78
N ASN A 129 0.83 -8.18 -8.71
CA ASN A 129 2.00 -9.06 -8.72
C ASN A 129 1.61 -10.49 -8.27
N SER A 130 2.58 -11.40 -8.23
CA SER A 130 2.38 -12.80 -7.79
C SER A 130 1.90 -12.91 -6.34
N ASP A 131 2.34 -12.01 -5.47
CA ASP A 131 2.02 -12.05 -4.04
C ASP A 131 0.60 -11.57 -3.75
N ASN A 132 0.01 -10.83 -4.69
CA ASN A 132 -1.37 -10.36 -4.72
C ASN A 132 -1.89 -9.88 -3.36
N ILE A 133 -1.11 -9.02 -2.70
CA ILE A 133 -1.36 -8.56 -1.32
C ILE A 133 -2.73 -7.91 -1.18
N PHE A 134 -3.17 -7.23 -2.23
CA PHE A 134 -4.44 -6.52 -2.30
C PHE A 134 -5.63 -7.40 -2.71
N ASN A 135 -5.43 -8.73 -2.80
CA ASN A 135 -6.46 -9.72 -3.10
C ASN A 135 -7.28 -9.38 -4.35
N LEU A 136 -6.58 -9.12 -5.46
CA LEU A 136 -7.17 -8.87 -6.77
C LEU A 136 -7.58 -10.19 -7.43
N ASP A 137 -8.78 -10.24 -7.97
CA ASP A 137 -9.38 -11.37 -8.67
C ASP A 137 -8.82 -11.52 -10.10
N GLU A 138 -9.27 -12.53 -10.84
CA GLU A 138 -8.94 -12.69 -12.25
C GLU A 138 -9.56 -11.56 -13.09
N GLY A 139 -8.78 -10.96 -14.00
CA GLY A 139 -9.18 -9.80 -14.80
C GLY A 139 -8.96 -8.45 -14.10
N GLU A 140 -8.63 -8.43 -12.81
CA GLU A 140 -8.21 -7.23 -12.10
C GLU A 140 -6.69 -7.09 -12.14
N ASN A 141 -6.23 -6.04 -12.79
CA ASN A 141 -4.80 -5.81 -13.06
C ASN A 141 -4.18 -4.82 -12.07
N TYR A 142 -5.01 -4.07 -11.34
CA TYR A 142 -4.55 -2.96 -10.49
C TYR A 142 -5.36 -2.85 -9.18
N ALA A 143 -4.68 -2.40 -8.13
CA ALA A 143 -5.28 -2.02 -6.85
C ALA A 143 -5.19 -0.50 -6.67
N LEU A 144 -6.33 0.14 -6.38
CA LEU A 144 -6.40 1.54 -5.98
C LEU A 144 -6.22 1.66 -4.48
N ILE A 145 -5.08 2.22 -4.08
CA ILE A 145 -4.70 2.36 -2.69
C ILE A 145 -4.75 3.81 -2.25
N ASN A 146 -5.01 4.02 -0.97
CA ASN A 146 -4.74 5.27 -0.30
C ASN A 146 -3.50 5.10 0.58
N ILE A 147 -2.57 6.05 0.44
CA ILE A 147 -1.45 6.21 1.35
C ILE A 147 -1.78 7.38 2.25
N LYS A 148 -1.91 7.08 3.55
CA LYS A 148 -2.09 8.08 4.60
C LYS A 148 -0.97 7.92 5.62
N ASN A 149 0.00 8.83 5.57
CA ASN A 149 1.24 8.77 6.33
C ASN A 149 1.97 7.45 6.01
N LYS A 150 2.06 6.55 6.99
CA LYS A 150 2.69 5.24 6.89
C LYS A 150 1.70 4.07 6.78
N VAL A 151 0.43 4.36 6.50
CA VAL A 151 -0.62 3.37 6.31
C VAL A 151 -1.00 3.34 4.84
N ILE A 152 -0.91 2.15 4.23
CA ILE A 152 -1.24 1.89 2.83
C ILE A 152 -2.39 0.90 2.82
N THR A 153 -3.56 1.28 2.32
CA THR A 153 -4.72 0.39 2.30
C THR A 153 -5.50 0.54 1.01
N LEU A 154 -6.27 -0.49 0.63
CA LEU A 154 -7.27 -0.33 -0.43
C LEU A 154 -8.20 0.84 -0.11
N ASN A 155 -8.57 1.63 -1.13
CA ASN A 155 -9.52 2.72 -0.98
C ASN A 155 -10.85 2.42 -1.69
N PRO A 156 -11.67 1.49 -1.17
CA PRO A 156 -12.91 1.07 -1.84
C PRO A 156 -13.96 2.17 -1.94
N ASN A 157 -13.79 3.25 -1.15
CA ASN A 157 -14.70 4.39 -1.10
C ASN A 157 -14.23 5.56 -1.97
N TYR A 158 -13.19 5.39 -2.79
CA TYR A 158 -12.71 6.43 -3.69
C TYR A 158 -13.82 6.87 -4.65
N LYS A 159 -14.04 8.18 -4.73
CA LYS A 159 -15.04 8.81 -5.60
C LYS A 159 -14.51 10.16 -6.08
N ASN A 160 -14.33 10.29 -7.39
CA ASN A 160 -13.99 11.55 -8.06
C ASN A 160 -15.13 12.09 -8.95
N GLY A 161 -16.27 11.38 -8.97
CA GLY A 161 -17.42 11.73 -9.81
C GLY A 161 -17.23 11.48 -11.30
N LEU A 162 -16.17 10.76 -11.69
CA LEU A 162 -15.91 10.31 -13.05
C LEU A 162 -16.25 8.83 -13.18
N LYS A 163 -16.47 8.38 -14.43
CA LYS A 163 -16.72 6.96 -14.72
C LYS A 163 -15.46 6.12 -14.50
N ASN A 164 -14.32 6.66 -14.91
CA ASN A 164 -13.02 6.00 -14.87
C ASN A 164 -12.06 6.75 -13.96
N VAL A 165 -11.03 6.04 -13.49
CA VAL A 165 -9.92 6.62 -12.73
C VAL A 165 -8.78 6.92 -13.70
N TYR A 166 -8.23 8.13 -13.59
CA TYR A 166 -7.13 8.60 -14.42
C TYR A 166 -5.86 8.62 -13.58
N ILE A 167 -4.76 8.11 -14.12
CA ILE A 167 -3.48 7.94 -13.43
C ILE A 167 -2.39 8.58 -14.27
N ASP A 168 -1.55 9.39 -13.64
CA ASP A 168 -0.29 9.83 -14.22
C ASP A 168 0.71 8.67 -14.25
N LYS A 169 1.08 8.20 -15.45
CA LYS A 169 1.99 7.06 -15.63
C LYS A 169 3.39 7.30 -15.09
N SER A 170 3.81 8.55 -14.92
CA SER A 170 5.15 8.86 -14.38
C SER A 170 5.24 8.66 -12.87
N THR A 171 4.12 8.82 -12.15
CA THR A 171 4.08 8.76 -10.68
C THR A 171 3.18 7.64 -10.16
N TYR A 172 2.35 7.07 -11.02
CA TYR A 172 1.26 6.16 -10.66
C TYR A 172 0.26 6.75 -9.64
N LYS A 173 0.28 8.07 -9.47
CA LYS A 173 -0.66 8.82 -8.65
C LYS A 173 -1.97 9.02 -9.42
N VAL A 174 -3.08 8.89 -8.70
CA VAL A 174 -4.40 9.20 -9.24
C VAL A 174 -4.53 10.70 -9.46
N VAL A 175 -4.96 11.10 -10.65
CA VAL A 175 -5.20 12.50 -11.02
C VAL A 175 -6.58 12.92 -10.52
N GLU A 176 -6.61 13.90 -9.62
CA GLU A 176 -7.87 14.41 -9.08
C GLU A 176 -8.49 15.44 -10.03
N LYS A 177 -9.82 15.50 -10.09
CA LYS A 177 -10.57 16.39 -11.02
C LYS A 177 -10.18 17.87 -10.93
N SER A 178 -9.70 18.33 -9.78
CA SER A 178 -9.29 19.71 -9.55
C SER A 178 -7.84 20.00 -9.91
N GLU A 179 -7.02 18.99 -10.21
CA GLU A 179 -5.61 19.17 -10.53
C GLU A 179 -5.45 19.66 -11.97
N THR A 180 -4.72 20.76 -12.15
CA THR A 180 -4.38 21.27 -13.48
C THR A 180 -3.12 20.56 -13.93
N VAL A 181 -3.24 19.31 -14.35
CA VAL A 181 -2.10 18.55 -14.85
C VAL A 181 -1.95 18.82 -16.35
N ASN A 182 -0.73 19.03 -16.82
CA ASN A 182 -0.46 19.10 -18.26
C ASN A 182 -0.53 17.66 -18.82
N LEU A 183 -1.76 17.20 -19.05
CA LEU A 183 -2.08 15.84 -19.45
C LEU A 183 -1.78 15.65 -20.93
N GLU A 184 -0.52 15.34 -21.27
CA GLU A 184 -0.26 14.72 -22.56
C GLU A 184 -0.98 13.35 -22.56
N PRO A 185 -1.88 13.06 -23.52
CA PRO A 185 -2.70 11.85 -23.50
C PRO A 185 -1.93 10.53 -23.40
N ARG A 186 -0.65 10.51 -23.80
CA ARG A 186 0.21 9.32 -23.74
C ARG A 186 0.64 8.96 -22.32
N ASN A 187 0.69 9.95 -21.43
CA ASN A 187 1.17 9.82 -20.06
C ASN A 187 0.05 9.51 -19.07
N ILE A 188 -1.17 9.27 -19.56
CA ILE A 188 -2.31 8.92 -18.72
C ILE A 188 -2.76 7.50 -18.99
N LEU A 189 -2.99 6.79 -17.88
CA LEU A 189 -3.66 5.50 -17.85
C LEU A 189 -5.10 5.73 -17.37
N GLU A 190 -6.07 5.25 -18.14
CA GLU A 190 -7.48 5.31 -17.82
C GLU A 190 -7.97 3.89 -17.52
N ILE A 191 -8.43 3.67 -16.28
CA ILE A 191 -8.83 2.35 -15.79
C ILE A 191 -10.21 2.38 -15.16
N ASN A 192 -10.89 1.24 -15.18
CA ASN A 192 -12.16 1.06 -14.51
C ASN A 192 -11.93 0.42 -13.14
N CYS A 193 -12.40 1.07 -12.08
CA CYS A 193 -12.24 0.61 -10.70
C CYS A 193 -13.59 0.37 -10.03
N VAL A 194 -13.76 -0.79 -9.42
CA VAL A 194 -14.90 -1.14 -8.56
C VAL A 194 -14.35 -1.61 -7.21
N ASN A 195 -14.77 -0.96 -6.12
CA ASN A 195 -14.31 -1.28 -4.76
C ASN A 195 -12.78 -1.33 -4.62
N ALA A 196 -12.08 -0.37 -5.25
CA ALA A 196 -10.63 -0.27 -5.32
C ALA A 196 -9.88 -1.39 -6.07
N LYS A 197 -10.60 -2.28 -6.75
CA LYS A 197 -10.00 -3.26 -7.65
C LYS A 197 -10.28 -2.83 -9.08
N CYS A 198 -9.26 -2.82 -9.92
CA CYS A 198 -9.34 -2.17 -11.22
C CYS A 198 -8.86 -3.05 -12.36
N SER A 199 -9.46 -2.84 -13.53
CA SER A 199 -9.18 -3.53 -14.78
C SER A 199 -8.78 -2.52 -15.85
N ASP A 200 -8.00 -3.00 -16.82
CA ASP A 200 -7.81 -2.26 -18.07
C ASP A 200 -9.15 -2.14 -18.79
N ASN A 201 -9.34 -1.02 -19.50
CA ASN A 201 -10.50 -0.82 -20.36
C ASN A 201 -10.41 -1.62 -21.66
#